data_AF-A0A2V9K871-F1
#
_entry.id   AF-A0A2V9K871-F1
#
_cell.length_a   1.000
_cell.length_b   1.000
_cell.length_c   1.000
_cell.angle_alpha   90.00
_cell.angle_beta   90.00
_cell.angle_gamma   90.00
#
_symmetry.space_group_name_H-M   'P 1'
#
loop_
_entity.id
_entity.type
_entity.pdbx_description
1 polymer ?
#
loop_
_entity_poly.entity_id
_entity_poly.type
_entity_poly.pdbx_seq_one_letter_code
_entity_poly.pdbx_strand_id
1 'polypeptide(L)'
;MLNEGLRDRIEKLFTPLIADALNRLGLPEVSCGGQIRPVIPFSRMVGTAVTLKIRPRQTSEKAEMPHYRAALDTGDQVFSPILAIEVAPQLHAYGVFGSGVARFGRT
;
A
#
# COMPACT_ATOMS: atom_id res chain seq x y z
N MET A 1 5.12 -9.94 14.27
CA MET A 1 4.12 -9.86 13.18
C MET A 1 2.99 -8.95 13.63
N LEU A 2 2.35 -8.19 12.75
CA LEU A 2 1.21 -7.34 13.13
C LEU A 2 0.05 -8.22 13.63
N ASN A 3 -0.62 -7.78 14.69
CA ASN A 3 -1.82 -8.41 15.23
C ASN A 3 -2.82 -7.32 15.63
N GLU A 4 -4.03 -7.71 16.04
CA GLU A 4 -5.11 -6.78 16.39
C GLU A 4 -4.72 -5.77 17.47
N GLY A 5 -4.21 -6.24 18.61
CA GLY A 5 -3.82 -5.37 19.72
C GLY A 5 -2.69 -4.38 19.35
N LEU A 6 -1.73 -4.80 18.53
CA LEU A 6 -0.67 -3.91 18.05
C LEU A 6 -1.21 -2.90 17.03
N ARG A 7 -2.07 -3.34 16.10
CA ARG A 7 -2.72 -2.49 15.10
C ARG A 7 -3.54 -1.38 15.75
N ASP A 8 -4.36 -1.71 16.74
CA ASP A 8 -5.20 -0.73 17.45
C ASP A 8 -4.40 0.28 18.28
N ARG A 9 -3.23 -0.14 18.78
CA ARG A 9 -2.31 0.77 19.47
C ARG A 9 -1.64 1.73 18.50
N ILE A 10 -1.20 1.25 17.34
CA ILE A 10 -0.54 2.07 16.31
C ILE A 10 -1.55 3.03 15.68
N GLU A 11 -2.80 2.61 15.44
CA GLU A 11 -3.85 3.45 14.82
C GLU A 11 -4.17 4.72 15.65
N LYS A 12 -3.96 4.67 16.96
CA LYS A 12 -4.13 5.82 17.88
C LYS A 12 -3.00 6.84 17.77
N LEU A 13 -1.87 6.51 17.15
CA LEU A 13 -0.72 7.39 16.98
C LEU A 13 -0.84 8.19 15.69
N PHE A 14 -0.35 9.43 15.71
CA PHE A 14 -0.17 10.19 14.48
C PHE A 14 1.09 9.74 13.75
N THR A 15 1.08 9.76 12.41
CA THR A 15 2.22 9.35 11.60
C THR A 15 3.53 10.09 11.92
N PRO A 16 3.55 11.40 12.28
CA PRO A 16 4.80 12.06 12.67
C PRO A 16 5.41 11.49 13.95
N LEU A 17 4.58 11.07 14.92
CA LEU A 17 5.08 10.45 16.16
C LEU A 17 5.77 9.12 15.89
N ILE A 18 5.24 8.35 14.93
CA ILE A 18 5.86 7.08 14.49
C ILE A 18 7.18 7.37 13.79
N ALA A 19 7.23 8.38 12.91
CA ALA A 19 8.46 8.78 12.22
C ALA A 19 9.56 9.20 13.21
N ASP A 20 9.24 10.01 14.21
CA ASP A 20 10.17 10.40 15.27
C ASP A 20 10.69 9.19 16.07
N ALA A 21 9.81 8.24 16.39
CA ALA A 21 10.18 7.02 17.11
C ALA A 21 11.12 6.13 16.27
N LEU A 22 10.86 5.98 14.97
CA LEU A 22 11.73 5.23 14.05
C LEU A 22 13.11 5.89 13.94
N ASN A 23 13.16 7.21 13.79
CA ASN A 23 14.41 7.97 13.73
C ASN A 23 15.27 7.76 15.00
N ARG A 24 14.65 7.76 16.19
CA ARG A 24 15.33 7.46 17.47
C ARG A 24 15.90 6.04 17.54
N LEU A 25 15.33 5.10 16.80
CA LEU A 25 15.85 3.73 16.67
C LEU A 25 16.93 3.59 15.60
N GLY A 26 17.36 4.70 14.98
CA GLY A 26 18.29 4.69 13.85
C GLY A 26 17.68 4.12 12.56
N LEU A 27 16.35 3.96 12.51
CA LEU A 27 15.65 3.59 11.31
C LEU A 27 15.38 4.88 10.52
N PRO A 28 15.83 4.98 9.26
CA PRO A 28 15.63 6.18 8.46
C PRO A 28 14.13 6.49 8.35
N GLU A 29 13.79 7.77 8.24
CA GLU A 29 12.41 8.17 7.98
C GLU A 29 11.93 7.55 6.67
N VAL A 30 10.94 6.66 6.74
CA VAL A 30 10.38 5.94 5.58
C VAL A 30 9.01 6.53 5.20
N SER A 31 8.90 7.86 5.19
CA SER A 31 7.68 8.49 4.64
C SER A 31 7.70 8.33 3.11
N CYS A 32 6.55 8.04 2.51
CA CYS A 32 6.43 7.84 1.06
C CYS A 32 6.54 9.16 0.25
N GLY A 33 7.17 10.19 0.82
CA GLY A 33 7.26 11.54 0.26
C GLY A 33 5.91 12.27 0.21
N GLY A 34 5.95 13.57 -0.12
CA GLY A 34 4.74 14.43 -0.20
C GLY A 34 3.88 14.24 -1.47
N GLN A 35 4.25 13.30 -2.34
CA GLN A 35 3.54 13.02 -3.60
C GLN A 35 2.39 12.03 -3.42
N ILE A 36 2.42 11.20 -2.38
CA ILE A 36 1.29 10.33 -2.03
C ILE A 36 0.32 11.12 -1.14
N ARG A 37 -0.95 11.21 -1.57
CA ARG A 37 -1.99 11.94 -0.85
C ARG A 37 -3.24 11.06 -0.69
N PRO A 38 -3.92 11.14 0.45
CA PRO A 38 -5.14 10.38 0.65
C PRO A 38 -6.25 10.94 -0.25
N VAL A 39 -6.96 10.04 -0.93
CA VAL A 39 -8.15 10.41 -1.73
C VAL A 39 -9.30 10.82 -0.81
N ILE A 40 -9.42 10.16 0.35
CA ILE A 40 -10.39 10.51 1.41
C ILE A 40 -9.65 11.33 2.48
N PRO A 41 -9.97 12.61 2.68
CA PRO A 41 -9.29 13.44 3.67
C PRO A 41 -9.34 12.84 5.08
N PHE A 42 -8.25 12.98 5.82
CA PHE A 42 -8.12 12.54 7.22
C PHE A 42 -8.33 11.04 7.48
N SER A 43 -8.44 10.21 6.43
CA SER A 43 -8.48 8.75 6.58
C SER A 43 -7.14 8.24 7.12
N ARG A 44 -7.19 7.23 7.98
CA ARG A 44 -6.00 6.55 8.52
C ARG A 44 -6.11 5.06 8.27
N MET A 45 -4.97 4.41 8.14
CA MET A 45 -4.87 2.97 7.98
C MET A 45 -3.57 2.46 8.59
N VAL A 46 -3.64 1.29 9.20
CA VAL A 46 -2.49 0.54 9.73
C VAL A 46 -2.65 -0.90 9.29
N GLY A 47 -1.56 -1.49 8.81
CA GLY A 47 -1.65 -2.82 8.25
C GLY A 47 -0.34 -3.37 7.72
N THR A 48 -0.38 -4.63 7.33
CA THR A 48 0.76 -5.36 6.77
C THR A 48 0.89 -5.04 5.29
N ALA A 49 2.05 -4.56 4.85
CA ALA A 49 2.29 -4.24 3.45
C ALA A 49 2.33 -5.51 2.59
N VAL A 50 1.46 -5.56 1.58
CA VAL A 50 1.54 -6.47 0.44
C VAL A 50 2.02 -5.65 -0.75
N THR A 51 3.16 -6.00 -1.32
CA THR A 51 3.86 -5.15 -2.29
C THR A 51 3.61 -5.59 -3.72
N LEU A 52 3.36 -4.62 -4.61
CA LEU A 52 3.22 -4.83 -6.04
C LEU A 52 4.12 -3.84 -6.79
N LYS A 53 4.82 -4.30 -7.82
CA LYS A 53 5.63 -3.44 -8.69
C LYS A 53 5.10 -3.47 -10.12
N ILE A 54 4.76 -2.31 -10.66
CA ILE A 54 4.25 -2.15 -12.02
C ILE A 54 5.36 -1.59 -12.89
N ARG A 55 5.65 -2.27 -14.00
CA ARG A 55 6.64 -1.85 -14.99
C ARG A 55 5.97 -1.70 -16.36
N PRO A 56 6.49 -0.81 -17.23
CA PRO A 56 6.07 -0.76 -18.62
C PRO A 56 6.37 -2.10 -19.30
N ARG A 57 5.43 -2.56 -20.11
CA ARG A 57 5.63 -3.69 -21.02
C ARG A 57 5.90 -3.15 -22.42
N GLN A 58 6.78 -3.81 -23.17
CA GLN A 58 7.11 -3.38 -24.53
C GLN A 58 6.05 -3.80 -25.57
N THR A 59 5.06 -4.61 -25.18
CA THR A 59 4.01 -5.14 -26.07
C THR A 59 2.68 -4.43 -25.83
N SER A 60 1.82 -4.37 -26.86
CA SER A 60 0.46 -3.81 -26.81
C SER A 60 -0.57 -4.75 -26.17
N GLU A 61 -0.11 -5.81 -25.50
CA GLU A 61 -0.99 -6.75 -24.82
C GLU A 61 -1.68 -6.11 -23.62
N LYS A 62 -2.85 -6.64 -23.28
CA LYS A 62 -3.63 -6.17 -22.12
C LYS A 62 -2.83 -6.35 -20.83
N ALA A 63 -3.11 -5.49 -19.86
CA ALA A 63 -2.54 -5.57 -18.53
C ALA A 63 -2.79 -6.95 -17.89
N GLU A 64 -1.77 -7.50 -17.23
CA GLU A 64 -1.80 -8.81 -16.60
C GLU A 64 -2.48 -8.74 -15.23
N MET A 65 -3.80 -8.92 -15.24
CA MET A 65 -4.62 -9.03 -14.02
C MET A 65 -4.23 -10.17 -13.06
N PRO A 66 -3.66 -11.32 -13.48
CA PRO A 66 -3.28 -12.40 -12.56
C PRO A 66 -2.33 -11.94 -11.44
N HIS A 67 -1.43 -11.00 -11.70
CA HIS A 67 -0.50 -10.49 -10.68
C HIS A 67 -1.19 -9.63 -9.62
N TYR A 68 -2.20 -8.85 -10.01
CA TYR A 68 -3.04 -8.13 -9.05
C TYR A 68 -3.82 -9.10 -8.17
N ARG A 69 -4.39 -10.16 -8.77
CA ARG A 69 -5.13 -11.17 -8.03
C ARG A 69 -4.23 -11.90 -7.04
N ALA A 70 -3.05 -12.35 -7.46
CA ALA A 70 -2.09 -12.99 -6.58
C ALA A 70 -1.69 -12.10 -5.38
N ALA A 71 -1.56 -10.78 -5.60
CA ALA A 71 -1.31 -9.84 -4.50
C ALA A 71 -2.51 -9.76 -3.53
N LEU A 72 -3.74 -9.73 -4.04
CA LEU A 72 -4.93 -9.76 -3.19
C LEU A 72 -5.04 -11.07 -2.40
N ASP A 73 -4.84 -12.21 -3.06
CA ASP A 73 -4.84 -13.54 -2.42
C ASP A 73 -3.73 -13.67 -1.35
N THR A 74 -2.60 -12.97 -1.54
CA THR A 74 -1.54 -12.86 -0.50
C THR A 74 -2.02 -12.03 0.69
N GLY A 75 -2.87 -11.04 0.45
CA GLY A 75 -3.51 -10.24 1.49
C GLY A 75 -4.33 -11.07 2.48
N ASP A 76 -5.01 -12.11 2.00
CA ASP A 76 -5.82 -13.00 2.84
C ASP A 76 -4.98 -13.84 3.82
N GLN A 77 -3.66 -13.92 3.58
CA GLN A 77 -2.73 -14.66 4.42
C GLN A 77 -2.12 -13.79 5.53
N VAL A 78 -2.40 -12.48 5.55
CA VAL A 78 -1.83 -11.55 6.53
C VAL A 78 -2.90 -10.74 7.25
N PHE A 79 -2.59 -10.36 8.48
CA PHE A 79 -3.49 -9.52 9.27
C PHE A 79 -3.52 -8.07 8.75
N SER A 80 -4.72 -7.57 8.45
CA SER A 80 -4.98 -6.19 8.03
C SER A 80 -4.10 -5.76 6.83
N PRO A 81 -4.27 -6.36 5.63
CA PRO A 81 -3.40 -6.10 4.49
C PRO A 81 -3.54 -4.67 3.95
N ILE A 82 -2.42 -4.09 3.51
CA ILE A 82 -2.35 -2.82 2.77
C ILE A 82 -1.58 -3.08 1.48
N LEU A 83 -2.23 -2.87 0.34
CA LEU A 83 -1.58 -2.98 -0.97
C LEU A 83 -0.69 -1.74 -1.22
N ALA A 84 0.62 -1.94 -1.20
CA ALA A 84 1.62 -0.92 -1.51
C ALA A 84 2.13 -1.11 -2.95
N ILE A 85 1.82 -0.15 -3.83
CA ILE A 85 2.10 -0.25 -5.26
C ILE A 85 3.22 0.70 -5.65
N GLU A 86 4.34 0.16 -6.13
CA GLU A 86 5.39 0.92 -6.81
C GLU A 86 5.06 1.01 -8.30
N VAL A 87 4.92 2.23 -8.82
CA VAL A 87 4.61 2.51 -10.22
C VAL A 87 5.80 3.18 -10.90
N ALA A 88 6.25 2.60 -12.02
CA ALA A 88 7.29 3.22 -12.84
C ALA A 88 6.88 4.64 -13.29
N PRO A 89 7.80 5.63 -13.29
CA PRO A 89 7.47 7.03 -13.62
C PRO A 89 6.74 7.24 -14.95
N GLN A 90 7.05 6.41 -15.95
CA GLN A 90 6.44 6.46 -17.28
C GLN A 90 4.92 6.19 -17.24
N LEU A 91 4.42 5.59 -16.16
CA LEU A 91 3.03 5.20 -15.99
C LEU A 91 2.26 6.13 -15.05
N HIS A 92 2.87 7.17 -14.47
CA HIS A 92 2.22 8.06 -13.48
C HIS A 92 1.03 8.85 -14.04
N ALA A 93 0.97 9.05 -15.35
CA ALA A 93 -0.17 9.69 -16.02
C ALA A 93 -1.39 8.77 -16.18
N TYR A 94 -1.28 7.48 -15.86
CA TYR A 94 -2.32 6.48 -16.04
C TYR A 94 -2.88 6.01 -14.70
N GLY A 95 -4.19 5.73 -14.68
CA GLY A 95 -4.83 5.09 -13.53
C GLY A 95 -4.38 3.64 -13.40
N VAL A 96 -3.61 3.31 -12.36
CA VAL A 96 -3.15 1.94 -12.06
C VAL A 96 -4.04 1.17 -11.09
N PHE A 97 -4.97 1.87 -10.43
CA PHE A 97 -5.89 1.26 -9.48
C PHE A 97 -7.24 1.98 -9.57
N GLY A 98 -8.33 1.21 -9.54
CA GLY A 98 -9.68 1.73 -9.70
C GLY A 98 -10.73 0.79 -9.13
N SER A 99 -12.00 1.10 -9.37
CA SER A 99 -13.14 0.38 -8.79
C SER A 99 -13.17 -1.11 -9.13
N GLY A 100 -12.70 -1.51 -10.32
CA GLY A 100 -12.58 -2.91 -10.71
C GLY A 100 -11.67 -3.70 -9.76
N VAL A 101 -10.46 -3.18 -9.50
CA VAL A 101 -9.50 -3.80 -8.57
C VAL A 101 -9.99 -3.71 -7.13
N ALA A 102 -10.56 -2.57 -6.72
CA ALA A 102 -11.07 -2.36 -5.37
C ALA A 102 -12.19 -3.33 -4.97
N ARG A 103 -12.98 -3.82 -5.94
CA ARG A 103 -14.04 -4.81 -5.69
C ARG A 103 -13.51 -6.22 -5.49
N PHE A 104 -12.37 -6.58 -6.08
CA PHE A 104 -11.76 -7.90 -5.87
C PHE A 104 -11.23 -8.08 -4.45
N GLY A 105 -10.80 -7.01 -3.77
CA GLY A 105 -10.31 -7.08 -2.38
C GLY A 105 -11.39 -7.13 -1.30
N ARG A 106 -12.64 -7.51 -1.63
CA ARG A 106 -13.78 -7.56 -0.69
C ARG A 106 -14.52 -8.90 -0.64
N THR A 107 -14.05 -9.91 -1.38
CA THR A 107 -14.55 -11.29 -1.28
C THR A 107 -13.78 -12.04 -0.22
#